data_AF-A0A0M4PKP8-F1
#
_entry.id   AF-A0A0M4PKP8-F1
#
_cell.length_a   1.000
_cell.length_b   1.000
_cell.length_c   1.000
_cell.angle_alpha   90.00
_cell.angle_beta   90.00
_cell.angle_gamma   90.00
#
_symmetry.space_group_name_H-M   'P 1'
#
loop_
_entity.id
_entity.type
_entity.pdbx_description
1 polymer ?
#
loop_
_entity_poly.entity_id
_entity_poly.type
_entity_poly.pdbx_seq_one_letter_code
_entity_poly.pdbx_strand_id
1 'polypeptide(L)'
;MSNSVEKIRGIYAITPDISLNLDQIEKIITQHHISILQYRRKSIDADLKLREATKLRQLCLQHHTLFIINDDINLAQKVDADGVHLGKNDSTIQYARQQLGERAIIGVSCYNHIDLSIKAQHQGANYVAFGALFPSNTKPDAPKCSLDTITKAKAVLNIPIVGIGGIDFNNQQQALDAGCDAVAMINTLFK
;
A
#
# COMPACT_ATOMS: atom_id res chain seq x y z
N MET A 1 7.38 3.54 -22.49
CA MET A 1 7.17 4.22 -21.20
C MET A 1 5.96 3.54 -20.56
N SER A 2 6.16 2.58 -19.66
CA SER A 2 5.03 1.84 -19.10
C SER A 2 4.34 2.68 -18.03
N ASN A 3 3.01 2.76 -18.13
CA ASN A 3 2.17 3.57 -17.28
C ASN A 3 2.20 2.96 -15.87
N SER A 4 2.74 3.66 -14.87
CA SER A 4 2.89 3.15 -13.50
C SER A 4 1.56 2.78 -12.83
N VAL A 5 0.44 3.28 -13.37
CA VAL A 5 -0.94 2.94 -12.96
C VAL A 5 -1.32 1.49 -13.33
N GLU A 6 -0.73 0.89 -14.37
CA GLU A 6 -0.98 -0.52 -14.76
C GLU A 6 -0.41 -1.55 -13.78
N LYS A 7 0.22 -1.12 -12.68
CA LYS A 7 0.98 -1.99 -11.78
C LYS A 7 0.35 -2.21 -10.40
N ILE A 8 -0.68 -1.46 -9.99
CA ILE A 8 -1.34 -1.69 -8.70
C ILE A 8 -2.34 -2.85 -8.83
N ARG A 9 -1.82 -4.08 -8.75
CA ARG A 9 -2.61 -5.32 -8.83
C ARG A 9 -1.96 -6.47 -8.07
N GLY A 10 -2.73 -7.47 -7.67
CA GLY A 10 -2.21 -8.68 -7.03
C GLY A 10 -1.92 -8.49 -5.53
N ILE A 11 -0.86 -9.12 -5.02
CA ILE A 11 -0.55 -9.08 -3.58
C ILE A 11 0.32 -7.87 -3.25
N TYR A 12 -0.22 -7.03 -2.38
CA TYR A 12 0.44 -5.89 -1.78
C TYR A 12 0.93 -6.29 -0.38
N ALA A 13 2.22 -6.54 -0.21
CA ALA A 13 2.82 -6.76 1.11
C ALA A 13 3.07 -5.44 1.85
N ILE A 14 2.77 -5.39 3.15
CA ILE A 14 3.18 -4.29 4.03
C ILE A 14 4.04 -4.87 5.14
N THR A 15 5.23 -4.30 5.36
CA THR A 15 6.12 -4.78 6.41
C THR A 15 5.49 -4.59 7.79
N PRO A 16 5.67 -5.53 8.74
CA PRO A 16 5.27 -5.32 10.12
C PRO A 16 6.14 -4.24 10.79
N ASP A 17 5.64 -3.64 11.86
CA ASP A 17 6.37 -2.61 12.62
C ASP A 17 7.31 -3.24 13.67
N ILE A 18 8.15 -4.16 13.22
CA ILE A 18 9.15 -4.89 14.01
C ILE A 18 10.47 -4.98 13.22
N SER A 19 11.54 -5.45 13.85
CA SER A 19 12.81 -5.68 13.16
C SER A 19 12.62 -6.55 11.92
N LEU A 20 13.19 -6.11 10.80
CA LEU A 20 13.02 -6.77 9.51
C LEU A 20 14.18 -7.73 9.23
N ASN A 21 13.86 -8.86 8.58
CA ASN A 21 14.81 -9.80 8.02
C ASN A 21 14.71 -9.76 6.50
N LEU A 22 15.78 -9.34 5.81
CA LEU A 22 15.79 -9.17 4.36
C LEU A 22 15.62 -10.50 3.63
N ASP A 23 16.26 -11.56 4.09
CA ASP A 23 16.17 -12.89 3.46
C ASP A 23 14.73 -13.43 3.55
N GLN A 24 14.07 -13.17 4.69
CA GLN A 24 12.66 -13.52 4.85
C GLN A 24 11.77 -12.71 3.90
N ILE A 25 12.03 -11.40 3.75
CA ILE A 25 11.28 -10.54 2.83
C ILE A 25 11.48 -10.96 1.38
N GLU A 26 12.71 -11.27 0.98
CA GLU A 26 13.03 -11.77 -0.35
C GLU A 26 12.31 -13.09 -0.65
N LYS A 27 12.30 -14.00 0.32
CA LYS A 27 11.55 -15.25 0.23
C LYS A 27 10.04 -14.99 0.06
N ILE A 28 9.47 -14.06 0.82
CA ILE A 28 8.05 -13.68 0.67
C ILE A 28 7.78 -13.09 -0.73
N ILE A 29 8.64 -12.19 -1.21
CA ILE A 29 8.52 -11.57 -2.54
C ILE A 29 8.47 -12.63 -3.62
N THR A 30 9.42 -13.56 -3.60
CA THR A 30 9.57 -14.59 -4.63
C THR A 30 8.48 -15.67 -4.54
N GLN A 31 8.18 -16.17 -3.35
CA GLN A 31 7.20 -17.25 -3.17
C GLN A 31 5.77 -16.81 -3.49
N HIS A 32 5.41 -15.60 -3.08
CA HIS A 32 4.03 -15.09 -3.22
C HIS A 32 3.88 -14.12 -4.39
N HIS A 33 4.92 -13.91 -5.21
CA HIS A 33 4.92 -13.01 -6.36
C HIS A 33 4.41 -11.62 -5.98
N ILE A 34 5.00 -11.05 -4.93
CA ILE A 34 4.60 -9.74 -4.40
C ILE A 34 4.83 -8.67 -5.45
N SER A 35 3.75 -8.00 -5.85
CA SER A 35 3.80 -6.94 -6.84
C SER A 35 4.15 -5.59 -6.22
N ILE A 36 3.76 -5.36 -4.96
CA ILE A 36 4.00 -4.12 -4.23
C ILE A 36 4.46 -4.47 -2.81
N LEU A 37 5.57 -3.88 -2.37
CA LEU A 37 6.03 -3.88 -0.99
C LEU A 37 5.95 -2.46 -0.42
N GLN A 38 5.23 -2.27 0.69
CA GLN A 38 5.27 -1.04 1.47
C GLN A 38 6.09 -1.20 2.73
N TYR A 39 7.07 -0.31 2.88
CA TYR A 39 7.83 -0.16 4.10
C TYR A 39 7.08 0.69 5.12
N ARG A 40 6.78 0.12 6.29
CA ARG A 40 5.93 0.71 7.34
C ARG A 40 6.52 0.52 8.74
N ARG A 41 7.66 1.15 8.99
CA ARG A 41 8.27 1.25 10.33
C ARG A 41 7.95 2.60 10.97
N LYS A 42 7.17 2.61 12.05
CA LYS A 42 6.71 3.87 12.68
C LYS A 42 7.66 4.36 13.75
N SER A 43 8.06 3.48 14.67
CA SER A 43 8.72 3.86 15.92
C SER A 43 10.20 3.47 15.95
N ILE A 44 11.00 3.96 15.01
CA ILE A 44 12.46 3.76 14.99
C ILE A 44 13.21 5.02 14.55
N ASP A 45 14.50 5.04 14.88
CA ASP A 45 15.44 6.09 14.51
C ASP A 45 15.54 6.30 12.98
N ALA A 46 15.76 7.56 12.58
CA ALA A 46 15.77 7.98 11.19
C ALA A 46 16.89 7.33 10.37
N ASP A 47 18.08 7.13 10.94
CA ASP A 47 19.20 6.49 10.25
C ASP A 47 18.94 5.00 10.06
N LEU A 48 18.26 4.36 11.02
CA LEU A 48 17.81 2.98 10.83
C LEU A 48 16.73 2.89 9.74
N LYS A 49 15.75 3.81 9.72
CA LYS A 49 14.74 3.84 8.63
C LYS A 49 15.38 3.97 7.27
N LEU A 50 16.31 4.91 7.12
CA LEU A 50 17.00 5.15 5.86
C LEU A 50 17.77 3.90 5.40
N ARG A 51 18.51 3.25 6.31
CA ARG A 51 19.27 2.03 5.99
C ARG A 51 18.35 0.88 5.59
N GLU A 52 17.28 0.63 6.33
CA GLU A 52 16.33 -0.45 6.02
C GLU A 52 15.64 -0.19 4.68
N ALA A 53 15.09 1.01 4.48
CA ALA A 53 14.40 1.38 3.25
C ALA A 53 15.32 1.32 2.02
N THR A 54 16.58 1.74 2.16
CA THR A 54 17.56 1.65 1.06
C THR A 54 17.81 0.21 0.65
N LYS A 55 18.00 -0.71 1.61
CA LYS A 55 18.21 -2.14 1.32
C LYS A 55 16.97 -2.77 0.67
N LEU A 56 15.78 -2.45 1.18
CA LEU A 56 14.53 -2.93 0.60
C LEU A 56 14.26 -2.39 -0.80
N ARG A 57 14.63 -1.14 -1.08
CA ARG A 57 14.54 -0.59 -2.44
C ARG A 57 15.36 -1.41 -3.42
N GLN A 58 16.62 -1.72 -3.08
CA GLN A 58 17.48 -2.54 -3.94
C GLN A 58 16.90 -3.93 -4.17
N LEU A 59 16.38 -4.57 -3.11
CA LEU A 59 15.71 -5.86 -3.22
C LEU A 59 14.48 -5.80 -4.14
N CYS A 60 13.63 -4.79 -3.97
CA CYS A 60 12.45 -4.61 -4.82
C CYS A 60 12.80 -4.38 -6.31
N LEU A 61 13.89 -3.65 -6.59
CA LEU A 61 14.38 -3.47 -7.97
C LEU A 61 14.81 -4.78 -8.61
N GLN A 62 15.50 -5.65 -7.86
CA GLN A 62 15.95 -6.97 -8.33
C GLN A 62 14.79 -7.88 -8.71
N HIS A 63 13.68 -7.80 -7.98
CA HIS A 63 12.50 -8.66 -8.16
C HIS A 63 11.34 -8.00 -8.91
N HIS A 64 11.56 -6.80 -9.47
CA HIS A 64 10.54 -6.01 -10.17
C HIS A 64 9.27 -5.73 -9.34
N THR A 65 9.42 -5.68 -8.01
CA THR A 65 8.38 -5.32 -7.06
C THR A 65 8.35 -3.80 -6.88
N LEU A 66 7.16 -3.19 -6.88
CA LEU A 66 7.02 -1.77 -6.55
C LEU A 66 7.36 -1.52 -5.09
N PHE A 67 8.15 -0.49 -4.82
CA PHE A 67 8.53 -0.10 -3.47
C PHE A 67 7.87 1.21 -3.05
N ILE A 68 7.03 1.14 -2.01
CA ILE A 68 6.25 2.26 -1.49
C ILE A 68 6.67 2.58 -0.06
N ILE A 69 6.85 3.86 0.27
CA ILE A 69 7.07 4.28 1.66
C ILE A 69 5.73 4.67 2.30
N ASN A 70 5.51 4.24 3.54
CA ASN A 70 4.35 4.67 4.31
C ASN A 70 4.59 6.04 4.95
N ASP A 71 3.67 6.99 4.76
CA ASP A 71 3.51 8.32 5.37
C ASP A 71 4.66 9.33 5.09
N ASP A 72 5.91 8.87 4.97
CA ASP A 72 7.12 9.70 4.92
C ASP A 72 7.60 10.02 3.49
N ILE A 73 7.19 11.18 2.99
CA ILE A 73 7.59 11.70 1.67
C ILE A 73 9.09 11.98 1.58
N ASN A 74 9.73 12.43 2.66
CA ASN A 74 11.15 12.75 2.63
C ASN A 74 11.99 11.48 2.50
N LEU A 75 11.62 10.43 3.24
CA LEU A 75 12.25 9.12 3.09
C LEU A 75 12.03 8.54 1.69
N ALA A 76 10.80 8.63 1.16
CA ALA A 76 10.50 8.19 -0.21
C ALA A 76 11.43 8.82 -1.25
N GLN A 77 11.65 10.14 -1.13
CA GLN A 77 12.57 10.88 -1.99
C GLN A 77 14.02 10.42 -1.81
N LYS A 78 14.49 10.31 -0.56
CA LYS A 78 15.88 9.94 -0.23
C LYS A 78 16.29 8.57 -0.77
N VAL A 79 15.36 7.62 -0.81
CA VAL A 79 15.64 6.24 -1.27
C VAL A 79 15.18 5.99 -2.70
N ASP A 80 14.72 7.02 -3.43
CA ASP A 80 14.17 6.89 -4.78
C ASP A 80 13.11 5.77 -4.87
N ALA A 81 12.18 5.78 -3.91
CA ALA A 81 11.05 4.87 -3.89
C ALA A 81 10.13 5.11 -5.09
N ASP A 82 9.40 4.08 -5.52
CA ASP A 82 8.42 4.24 -6.60
C ASP A 82 7.25 5.12 -6.16
N GLY A 83 7.03 5.29 -4.86
CA GLY A 83 5.92 6.08 -4.35
C GLY A 83 5.80 6.16 -2.83
N VAL A 84 4.70 6.78 -2.41
CA VAL A 84 4.29 6.96 -1.01
C VAL A 84 2.83 6.57 -0.80
N HIS A 85 2.50 6.02 0.36
CA HIS A 85 1.12 5.81 0.79
C HIS A 85 0.80 6.79 1.93
N LEU A 86 -0.33 7.51 1.83
CA LEU A 86 -0.72 8.56 2.75
C LEU A 86 -2.05 8.22 3.44
N GLY A 87 -2.08 8.33 4.77
CA GLY A 87 -3.26 8.27 5.60
C GLY A 87 -3.91 9.64 5.82
N LYS A 88 -4.99 9.65 6.61
CA LYS A 88 -5.81 10.85 6.88
C LYS A 88 -5.03 12.01 7.50
N ASN A 89 -4.07 11.71 8.37
CA ASN A 89 -3.35 12.70 9.17
C ASN A 89 -1.95 12.99 8.62
N ASP A 90 -1.63 12.44 7.45
CA ASP A 90 -0.31 12.61 6.84
C ASP A 90 -0.30 13.82 5.89
N SER A 91 0.80 13.99 5.16
CA SER A 91 0.94 15.08 4.20
C SER A 91 -0.07 14.99 3.05
N THR A 92 -0.23 16.09 2.30
CA THR A 92 -1.18 16.15 1.18
C THR A 92 -0.63 15.51 -0.09
N ILE A 93 -1.53 15.06 -0.98
CA ILE A 93 -1.17 14.55 -2.32
C ILE A 93 -0.42 15.63 -3.11
N GLN A 94 -0.85 16.89 -3.01
CA GLN A 94 -0.20 18.01 -3.68
C GLN A 94 1.26 18.19 -3.22
N TYR A 95 1.51 18.11 -1.91
CA TYR A 95 2.87 18.21 -1.38
C TYR A 95 3.74 17.02 -1.82
N ALA A 96 3.20 15.80 -1.78
CA ALA A 96 3.88 14.62 -2.29
C ALA A 96 4.24 14.75 -3.78
N ARG A 97 3.33 15.27 -4.62
CA ARG A 97 3.61 15.56 -6.04
C ARG A 97 4.73 16.57 -6.21
N GLN A 98 4.70 17.66 -5.43
CA GLN A 98 5.73 18.69 -5.49
C GLN A 98 7.13 18.14 -5.15
N GLN A 99 7.23 17.22 -4.18
CA GLN A 99 8.51 16.69 -3.73
C GLN A 99 9.02 15.49 -4.57
N LEU A 100 8.11 14.62 -5.00
CA LEU A 100 8.45 13.35 -5.67
C LEU A 100 8.27 13.40 -7.19
N GLY A 101 7.66 14.46 -7.71
CA GLY A 101 7.36 14.64 -9.13
C GLY A 101 6.14 13.85 -9.62
N GLU A 102 5.82 14.05 -10.90
CA GLU A 102 4.62 13.50 -11.54
C GLU A 102 4.62 11.97 -11.68
N ARG A 103 5.81 11.35 -11.69
CA ARG A 103 5.95 9.90 -11.92
C ARG A 103 5.76 9.05 -10.67
N ALA A 104 5.90 9.63 -9.48
CA ALA A 104 5.77 8.89 -8.23
C ALA A 104 4.37 8.27 -8.10
N ILE A 105 4.24 7.15 -7.42
CA ILE A 105 2.94 6.52 -7.15
C ILE A 105 2.45 7.04 -5.80
N ILE A 106 1.26 7.65 -5.75
CA ILE A 106 0.65 8.11 -4.49
C ILE A 106 -0.60 7.28 -4.21
N GLY A 107 -0.55 6.54 -3.10
CA GLY A 107 -1.69 5.83 -2.54
C GLY A 107 -2.35 6.61 -1.42
N VAL A 108 -3.68 6.49 -1.27
CA VAL A 108 -4.42 7.19 -0.21
C VAL A 108 -5.36 6.25 0.53
N SER A 109 -5.27 6.23 1.87
CA SER A 109 -6.26 5.53 2.70
C SER A 109 -7.59 6.27 2.71
N CYS A 110 -8.65 5.60 2.24
CA CYS A 110 -10.03 6.10 2.21
C CYS A 110 -10.95 5.38 3.20
N TYR A 111 -10.44 4.36 3.90
CA TYR A 111 -11.14 3.61 4.95
C TYR A 111 -12.44 2.99 4.42
N ASN A 112 -13.61 3.46 4.85
CA ASN A 112 -14.92 3.05 4.35
C ASN A 112 -15.69 4.21 3.68
N HIS A 113 -15.00 5.28 3.29
CA HIS A 113 -15.62 6.50 2.76
C HIS A 113 -15.40 6.64 1.25
N ILE A 114 -16.45 6.41 0.47
CA ILE A 114 -16.42 6.56 -0.99
C ILE A 114 -16.14 8.02 -1.38
N ASP A 115 -16.72 9.00 -0.68
CA ASP A 115 -16.49 10.42 -0.98
C ASP A 115 -15.02 10.83 -0.84
N LEU A 116 -14.30 10.26 0.13
CA LEU A 116 -12.86 10.48 0.28
C LEU A 116 -12.09 9.91 -0.91
N SER A 117 -12.50 8.75 -1.43
CA SER A 117 -11.85 8.14 -2.59
C SER A 117 -12.05 8.93 -3.88
N ILE A 118 -13.26 9.47 -4.09
CA ILE A 118 -13.57 10.35 -5.22
C ILE A 118 -12.70 11.61 -5.13
N LYS A 119 -12.63 12.23 -3.95
CA LYS A 119 -11.77 13.39 -3.72
C LYS A 119 -10.29 13.07 -3.98
N ALA A 120 -9.78 11.96 -3.48
CA ALA A 120 -8.40 11.54 -3.68
C ALA A 120 -8.07 11.32 -5.16
N GLN A 121 -8.99 10.68 -5.91
CA GLN A 121 -8.87 10.54 -7.37
C GLN A 121 -8.77 11.90 -8.07
N HIS A 122 -9.67 12.83 -7.78
CA HIS A 122 -9.63 14.18 -8.38
C HIS A 122 -8.38 14.96 -8.01
N GLN A 123 -7.77 14.65 -6.87
CA GLN A 123 -6.51 15.24 -6.42
C GLN A 123 -5.26 14.56 -7.02
N GLY A 124 -5.44 13.51 -7.85
CA GLY A 124 -4.33 12.84 -8.53
C GLY A 124 -3.71 11.67 -7.78
N ALA A 125 -4.43 11.03 -6.86
CA ALA A 125 -4.01 9.74 -6.30
C ALA A 125 -3.93 8.68 -7.43
N ASN A 126 -2.92 7.82 -7.37
CA ASN A 126 -2.78 6.69 -8.31
C ASN A 126 -3.56 5.47 -7.88
N TYR A 127 -3.86 5.32 -6.58
CA TYR A 127 -4.73 4.28 -6.05
C TYR A 127 -5.31 4.71 -4.70
N VAL A 128 -6.39 4.05 -4.30
CA VAL A 128 -7.02 4.25 -3.00
C VAL A 128 -7.13 2.94 -2.24
N ALA A 129 -7.05 3.01 -0.91
CA ALA A 129 -7.15 1.84 -0.05
C ALA A 129 -8.41 1.89 0.82
N PHE A 130 -9.14 0.77 0.85
CA PHE A 130 -10.36 0.60 1.64
C PHE A 130 -10.19 -0.51 2.67
N GLY A 131 -10.64 -0.27 3.90
CA GLY A 131 -10.51 -1.22 4.99
C GLY A 131 -10.98 -0.68 6.34
N ALA A 132 -11.15 -1.53 7.36
CA ALA A 132 -10.82 -2.97 7.34
C ALA A 132 -11.92 -3.83 6.69
N LEU A 133 -11.59 -4.68 5.72
CA LEU A 133 -12.57 -5.53 5.01
C LEU A 133 -13.02 -6.75 5.82
N PHE A 134 -12.10 -7.34 6.57
CA PHE A 134 -12.35 -8.49 7.43
C PHE A 134 -11.86 -8.22 8.86
N PRO A 135 -12.40 -8.93 9.86
CA PRO A 135 -11.89 -8.85 11.23
C PRO A 135 -10.39 -9.16 11.30
N SER A 136 -9.67 -8.47 12.19
CA SER A 136 -8.27 -8.80 12.47
C SER A 136 -7.97 -8.74 13.95
N ASN A 137 -7.07 -9.60 14.41
CA ASN A 137 -6.61 -9.63 15.81
C ASN A 137 -5.71 -8.42 16.16
N THR A 138 -5.22 -7.66 15.17
CA THR A 138 -4.29 -6.54 15.39
C THR A 138 -5.03 -5.24 15.73
N LYS A 139 -6.24 -5.06 15.19
CA LYS A 139 -7.09 -3.88 15.43
C LYS A 139 -8.57 -4.29 15.40
N PRO A 140 -9.09 -4.89 16.47
CA PRO A 140 -10.47 -5.39 16.51
C PRO A 140 -11.51 -4.26 16.36
N ASP A 141 -11.16 -3.05 16.83
CA ASP A 141 -12.05 -1.88 16.82
C ASP A 141 -11.91 -1.00 15.57
N ALA A 142 -11.18 -1.47 14.55
CA ALA A 142 -11.05 -0.71 13.30
C ALA A 142 -12.42 -0.55 12.62
N PRO A 143 -12.77 0.66 12.13
CA PRO A 143 -13.96 0.85 11.32
C PRO A 143 -13.98 -0.15 10.15
N LYS A 144 -15.09 -0.88 10.04
CA LYS A 144 -15.27 -1.91 9.02
C LYS A 144 -15.67 -1.27 7.69
N CYS A 145 -15.16 -1.82 6.61
CA CYS A 145 -15.56 -1.52 5.25
C CYS A 145 -16.17 -2.80 4.65
N SER A 146 -17.41 -2.74 4.17
CA SER A 146 -18.06 -3.91 3.58
C SER A 146 -17.55 -4.17 2.16
N LEU A 147 -17.66 -5.42 1.68
CA LEU A 147 -17.39 -5.74 0.28
C LEU A 147 -18.34 -4.98 -0.68
N ASP A 148 -19.59 -4.76 -0.28
CA ASP A 148 -20.54 -3.91 -1.03
C ASP A 148 -20.02 -2.45 -1.18
N THR A 149 -19.29 -1.93 -0.21
CA THR A 149 -18.63 -0.62 -0.33
C THR A 149 -17.60 -0.63 -1.45
N ILE A 150 -16.85 -1.73 -1.62
CA ILE A 150 -15.89 -1.89 -2.73
C ILE A 150 -16.61 -1.91 -4.07
N THR A 151 -17.69 -2.67 -4.19
CA THR A 151 -18.49 -2.74 -5.41
C THR A 151 -19.03 -1.37 -5.81
N LYS A 152 -19.54 -0.60 -4.83
CA LYS A 152 -20.00 0.78 -5.05
C LYS A 152 -18.87 1.73 -5.41
N ALA A 153 -17.71 1.60 -4.76
CA ALA A 153 -16.53 2.42 -5.08
C ALA A 153 -16.01 2.13 -6.50
N LYS A 154 -15.99 0.85 -6.91
CA LYS A 154 -15.55 0.44 -8.26
C LYS A 154 -16.42 1.01 -9.37
N ALA A 155 -17.69 1.29 -9.10
CA ALA A 155 -18.60 1.91 -10.06
C ALA A 155 -18.31 3.41 -10.31
N VAL A 156 -17.58 4.08 -9.42
CA VAL A 156 -17.32 5.53 -9.50
C VAL A 156 -15.83 5.90 -9.61
N LEU A 157 -14.94 4.95 -9.35
CA LEU A 157 -13.50 5.14 -9.42
C LEU A 157 -12.93 4.59 -10.73
N ASN A 158 -12.01 5.36 -11.31
CA ASN A 158 -11.21 5.04 -12.48
C ASN A 158 -9.76 4.71 -12.13
N ILE A 159 -9.40 4.78 -10.84
CA ILE A 159 -8.09 4.39 -10.31
C ILE A 159 -8.19 3.07 -9.53
N PRO A 160 -7.10 2.29 -9.45
CA PRO A 160 -7.05 1.05 -8.70
C PRO A 160 -7.53 1.15 -7.24
N ILE A 161 -8.23 0.10 -6.81
CA ILE A 161 -8.70 -0.09 -5.43
C ILE A 161 -7.84 -1.16 -4.75
N VAL A 162 -7.30 -0.83 -3.59
CA VAL A 162 -6.58 -1.76 -2.72
C VAL A 162 -7.45 -2.10 -1.51
N GLY A 163 -7.80 -3.38 -1.37
CA GLY A 163 -8.46 -3.88 -0.15
C GLY A 163 -7.43 -4.08 0.96
N ILE A 164 -7.74 -3.68 2.20
CA ILE A 164 -6.89 -3.94 3.37
C ILE A 164 -7.71 -4.32 4.61
N GLY A 165 -7.07 -5.04 5.52
CA GLY A 165 -7.58 -5.34 6.87
C GLY A 165 -8.21 -6.72 6.96
N GLY A 166 -7.55 -7.60 7.71
CA GLY A 166 -7.98 -8.99 7.93
C GLY A 166 -7.86 -9.90 6.68
N ILE A 167 -7.23 -9.42 5.61
CA ILE A 167 -7.09 -10.18 4.36
C ILE A 167 -5.98 -11.23 4.48
N ASP A 168 -6.27 -12.45 4.03
CA ASP A 168 -5.34 -13.58 3.94
C ASP A 168 -5.60 -14.41 2.66
N PHE A 169 -4.84 -15.51 2.49
CA PHE A 169 -4.99 -16.38 1.31
C PHE A 169 -6.35 -17.09 1.22
N ASN A 170 -7.08 -17.23 2.33
CA ASN A 170 -8.37 -17.91 2.38
C ASN A 170 -9.52 -16.97 1.96
N ASN A 171 -9.39 -15.66 2.20
CA ASN A 171 -10.45 -14.69 1.94
C ASN A 171 -10.13 -13.65 0.84
N GLN A 172 -8.89 -13.58 0.35
CA GLN A 172 -8.49 -12.60 -0.67
C GLN A 172 -9.37 -12.61 -1.92
N GLN A 173 -9.85 -13.78 -2.35
CA GLN A 173 -10.66 -13.89 -3.56
C GLN A 173 -11.97 -13.11 -3.41
N GLN A 174 -12.57 -13.08 -2.22
CA GLN A 174 -13.80 -12.33 -1.97
C GLN A 174 -13.57 -10.81 -2.12
N ALA A 175 -12.39 -10.30 -1.77
CA ALA A 175 -12.06 -8.89 -1.95
C ALA A 175 -11.81 -8.56 -3.44
N LEU A 176 -11.17 -9.46 -4.18
CA LEU A 176 -10.96 -9.32 -5.62
C LEU A 176 -12.29 -9.37 -6.38
N ASP A 177 -13.14 -10.33 -6.07
CA ASP A 177 -14.48 -10.48 -6.67
C ASP A 177 -15.37 -9.26 -6.41
N ALA A 178 -15.22 -8.61 -5.25
CA ALA A 178 -15.92 -7.38 -4.93
C ALA A 178 -15.43 -6.15 -5.74
N GLY A 179 -14.26 -6.24 -6.38
CA GLY A 179 -13.71 -5.21 -7.25
C GLY A 179 -12.37 -4.62 -6.80
N CYS A 180 -11.68 -5.19 -5.81
CA CYS A 180 -10.31 -4.79 -5.50
C CYS A 180 -9.36 -5.20 -6.64
N ASP A 181 -8.47 -4.30 -7.04
CA ASP A 181 -7.42 -4.59 -8.02
C ASP A 181 -6.20 -5.24 -7.34
N ALA A 182 -5.92 -4.87 -6.09
CA ALA A 182 -4.91 -5.50 -5.24
C ALA A 182 -5.41 -5.72 -3.80
N VAL A 183 -4.76 -6.63 -3.08
CA VAL A 183 -5.06 -6.93 -1.68
C VAL A 183 -3.83 -6.75 -0.80
N ALA A 184 -3.98 -5.96 0.26
CA ALA A 184 -2.91 -5.65 1.19
C ALA A 184 -2.87 -6.61 2.38
N MET A 185 -1.73 -7.27 2.57
CA MET A 185 -1.50 -8.26 3.62
C MET A 185 -0.30 -7.87 4.50
N ILE A 186 -0.40 -8.20 5.79
CA ILE A 186 0.67 -8.02 6.78
C ILE A 186 0.95 -9.37 7.44
N ASN A 187 0.21 -9.69 8.49
CA ASN A 187 0.47 -10.83 9.36
C ASN A 187 0.56 -12.18 8.62
N THR A 188 -0.29 -12.41 7.62
CA THR A 188 -0.32 -13.67 6.85
C THR A 188 0.99 -13.94 6.11
N LEU A 189 1.73 -12.90 5.74
CA LEU A 189 3.00 -13.03 5.02
C LEU A 189 4.21 -13.16 5.96
N PHE A 190 4.11 -12.59 7.17
CA PHE A 190 5.25 -12.43 8.09
C PHE A 190 5.15 -13.30 9.35
N LYS A 191 4.24 -14.27 9.38
CA LYS A 191 4.07 -15.26 10.45
C LYS A 191 4.61 -16.62 10.06
#